data_AF-A0A418AU50-F1
#
_entry.id   AF-A0A418AU50-F1
#
_cell.length_a   1.000
_cell.length_b   1.000
_cell.length_c   1.000
_cell.angle_alpha   90.00
_cell.angle_beta   90.00
_cell.angle_gamma   90.00
#
_symmetry.space_group_name_H-M   'P 1'
#
loop_
_entity.id
_entity.type
_entity.pdbx_description
1 polymer ?
#
loop_
_entity_poly.entity_id
_entity_poly.type
_entity_poly.pdbx_seq_one_letter_code
_entity_poly.pdbx_strand_id
1 'polypeptide(L)'
;MGPKKGKKKEKKGKKGKDGDSKEDDMSRELEAERQELVKEAKRLAEKSKKEEEAFNEFQQQREKINYFWIVEKKNLEDKKAELRNKERERQDLEEKHQVEIKVYKQRVKHLLYEHQNEISALKIESETSLKIGQDDHRTIERELKTDKRSLKLDLKEMELSHEDYLKTLKQARPSVEFERHAKELQQKFERKRKTFRDDLESQRRVDTLRIEERKNSHIAQLMAGHEKAFGEIKNYYNDITHNNLDLIKSLKEEVAEMKKKEAQDEKLMFEISQENKRMSEPLKKALQDVERLRKSIKSYDEDKVALKAAKAELLVLEDQLGSLSWEHEVLTQRFAQVQNEYNTLHSQFQTSIYDVQQKNGLKNLLLEKKLESMGDVLEQKDAQLNEVLAHAQLDPSIAAQVRRRLEDIMEAKNQEVRDLEKELAIVLKLLADYTKAAEAKLTEYGTPVDELGFSPNLNPTHLPKIKTSGQSHSNAPTSAIPASGHGGSPFTLSPLK
;
A
#
# COMPACT_ATOMS: atom_id res chain seq x y z
N MET A 1 -15.84 44.47 28.91
CA MET A 1 -15.93 45.36 30.11
C MET A 1 -14.59 46.06 30.27
N GLY A 2 -14.56 47.37 30.56
CA GLY A 2 -13.40 47.98 31.26
C GLY A 2 -13.47 47.67 32.76
N PRO A 3 -12.52 48.09 33.62
CA PRO A 3 -11.69 49.32 33.51
C PRO A 3 -10.17 49.01 33.69
N LYS A 4 -9.21 49.90 34.03
CA LYS A 4 -9.19 51.35 34.39
C LYS A 4 -7.85 52.00 33.93
N LYS A 5 -7.55 53.22 34.41
CA LYS A 5 -6.34 54.03 34.13
C LYS A 5 -5.25 53.89 35.21
N GLY A 6 -4.00 54.13 34.85
CA GLY A 6 -2.91 54.60 35.74
C GLY A 6 -1.87 55.41 34.94
N LYS A 7 -1.40 56.57 35.44
CA LYS A 7 -0.52 57.51 34.69
C LYS A 7 0.45 58.24 35.65
N LYS A 8 1.54 58.80 35.09
CA LYS A 8 2.69 59.54 35.71
C LYS A 8 3.85 58.62 36.15
N LYS A 9 5.12 59.05 36.11
CA LYS A 9 5.68 60.42 35.97
C LYS A 9 7.08 60.40 35.34
N GLU A 10 7.42 61.38 34.49
CA GLU A 10 8.82 61.67 34.12
C GLU A 10 9.62 62.27 35.30
N LYS A 11 10.94 62.11 35.28
CA LYS A 11 11.88 63.07 35.88
C LYS A 11 13.12 63.20 34.98
N LYS A 12 13.63 64.43 34.84
CA LYS A 12 14.53 64.88 33.76
C LYS A 12 15.82 65.46 34.32
N GLY A 13 16.96 65.24 33.65
CA GLY A 13 18.25 65.89 33.92
C GLY A 13 19.44 64.92 33.77
N LYS A 14 20.64 65.34 33.31
CA LYS A 14 21.10 66.68 32.86
C LYS A 14 22.39 66.52 32.02
N LYS A 15 22.70 67.52 31.18
CA LYS A 15 23.97 67.78 30.45
C LYS A 15 25.23 67.32 31.24
N GLY A 16 26.33 66.82 30.66
CA GLY A 16 26.85 66.90 29.27
C GLY A 16 27.89 68.02 29.11
N LYS A 17 29.13 67.70 28.68
CA LYS A 17 30.13 68.64 28.10
C LYS A 17 31.32 67.90 27.48
N ASP A 18 31.83 68.42 26.36
CA ASP A 18 32.98 67.92 25.58
C ASP A 18 34.37 68.33 26.10
N GLY A 19 35.39 67.58 25.63
CA GLY A 19 36.73 68.08 25.29
C GLY A 19 37.91 67.60 26.15
N ASP A 20 38.86 66.83 25.59
CA ASP A 20 40.14 67.36 25.10
C ASP A 20 41.11 66.26 24.57
N SER A 21 41.13 66.20 23.25
CA SER A 21 42.24 65.88 22.35
C SER A 21 43.70 65.95 22.86
N LYS A 22 44.22 64.84 23.44
CA LYS A 22 45.47 64.15 22.97
C LYS A 22 45.92 62.90 23.74
N GLU A 23 45.50 62.69 24.99
CA GLU A 23 45.55 61.34 25.63
C GLU A 23 44.45 60.40 25.08
N ASP A 24 43.56 60.99 24.30
CA ASP A 24 42.40 60.38 23.67
C ASP A 24 42.74 59.18 22.77
N ASP A 25 43.85 59.14 22.01
CA ASP A 25 44.03 58.10 20.97
C ASP A 25 44.27 56.70 21.56
N MET A 26 45.30 56.54 22.41
CA MET A 26 45.57 55.26 23.11
C MET A 26 44.42 54.85 24.04
N SER A 27 43.75 55.83 24.66
CA SER A 27 42.60 55.57 25.53
C SER A 27 41.37 55.16 24.72
N ARG A 28 41.16 55.74 23.52
CA ARG A 28 40.12 55.33 22.58
C ARG A 28 40.42 53.98 21.93
N GLU A 29 41.68 53.63 21.67
CA GLU A 29 42.03 52.28 21.22
C GLU A 29 41.71 51.25 22.30
N LEU A 30 42.11 51.45 23.55
CA LEU A 30 41.74 50.57 24.67
C LEU A 30 40.23 50.54 24.94
N GLU A 31 39.54 51.68 24.85
CA GLU A 31 38.08 51.74 24.99
C GLU A 31 37.36 51.11 23.79
N ALA A 32 37.93 51.17 22.58
CA ALA A 32 37.42 50.52 21.37
C ALA A 32 37.66 49.01 21.40
N GLU A 33 38.83 48.53 21.82
CA GLU A 33 39.12 47.11 22.06
C GLU A 33 38.21 46.54 23.15
N ARG A 34 38.01 47.29 24.24
CA ARG A 34 37.02 46.96 25.27
C ARG A 34 35.60 46.92 24.71
N GLN A 35 35.23 47.84 23.81
CA GLN A 35 33.93 47.82 23.15
C GLN A 35 33.78 46.66 22.15
N GLU A 36 34.83 46.29 21.41
CA GLU A 36 34.90 45.10 20.56
C GLU A 36 34.70 43.83 21.42
N LEU A 37 35.44 43.68 22.52
CA LEU A 37 35.28 42.57 23.45
C LEU A 37 33.87 42.52 24.07
N VAL A 38 33.26 43.67 24.37
CA VAL A 38 31.87 43.72 24.86
C VAL A 38 30.86 43.40 23.75
N LYS A 39 31.11 43.77 22.49
CA LYS A 39 30.28 43.32 21.35
C LYS A 39 30.41 41.82 21.14
N GLU A 40 31.61 41.27 21.19
CA GLU A 40 31.86 39.85 21.00
C GLU A 40 31.28 39.01 22.15
N ALA A 41 31.42 39.46 23.40
CA ALA A 41 30.76 38.86 24.56
C ALA A 41 29.22 38.88 24.43
N LYS A 42 28.63 39.98 23.93
CA LYS A 42 27.19 40.03 23.61
C LYS A 42 26.82 39.08 22.47
N ARG A 43 27.63 38.99 21.41
CA ARG A 43 27.43 38.08 20.28
C ARG A 43 27.47 36.61 20.72
N LEU A 44 28.39 36.28 21.62
CA LEU A 44 28.50 34.94 22.22
C LEU A 44 27.32 34.64 23.16
N ALA A 45 26.89 35.61 23.99
CA ALA A 45 25.69 35.46 24.82
C ALA A 45 24.41 35.28 23.99
N GLU A 46 24.25 36.02 22.88
CA GLU A 46 23.13 35.84 21.95
C GLU A 46 23.17 34.49 21.23
N LYS A 47 24.37 33.98 20.86
CA LYS A 47 24.53 32.63 20.32
C LYS A 47 24.15 31.56 21.34
N SER A 48 24.69 31.64 22.56
CA SER A 48 24.38 30.70 23.64
C SER A 48 22.89 30.68 23.99
N LYS A 49 22.23 31.85 24.02
CA LYS A 49 20.77 31.93 24.21
C LYS A 49 19.98 31.28 23.06
N LYS A 50 20.44 31.42 21.80
CA LYS A 50 19.84 30.72 20.65
C LYS A 50 20.06 29.21 20.71
N GLU A 51 21.20 28.74 21.22
CA GLU A 51 21.45 27.33 21.48
C GLU A 51 20.55 26.76 22.59
N GLU A 52 20.31 27.50 23.68
CA GLU A 52 19.33 27.12 24.71
C GLU A 52 17.90 27.07 24.15
N GLU A 53 17.50 28.07 23.36
CA GLU A 53 16.18 28.10 22.70
C GLU A 53 16.01 26.90 21.75
N ALA A 54 17.00 26.63 20.89
CA ALA A 54 16.99 25.50 19.98
C ALA A 54 17.01 24.15 20.72
N PHE A 55 17.82 23.99 21.79
CA PHE A 55 17.83 22.79 22.61
C PHE A 55 16.46 22.52 23.24
N ASN A 56 15.80 23.57 23.73
CA ASN A 56 14.48 23.47 24.34
C ASN A 56 13.39 23.10 23.30
N GLU A 57 13.49 23.62 22.07
CA GLU A 57 12.65 23.17 20.94
C GLU A 57 12.90 21.70 20.60
N PHE A 58 14.16 21.25 20.54
CA PHE A 58 14.49 19.83 20.31
C PHE A 58 13.96 18.92 21.42
N GLN A 59 13.97 19.37 22.69
CA GLN A 59 13.34 18.62 23.79
C GLN A 59 11.83 18.46 23.58
N GLN A 60 11.12 19.56 23.28
CA GLN A 60 9.68 19.52 23.02
C GLN A 60 9.35 18.64 21.79
N GLN A 61 10.15 18.70 20.72
CA GLN A 61 9.97 17.81 19.57
C GLN A 61 10.21 16.34 19.93
N ARG A 62 11.26 16.04 20.71
CA ARG A 62 11.55 14.68 21.20
C ARG A 62 10.43 14.12 22.07
N GLU A 63 9.90 14.92 23.00
CA GLU A 63 8.76 14.54 23.84
C GLU A 63 7.48 14.32 23.01
N LYS A 64 7.21 15.19 22.03
CA LYS A 64 6.07 15.07 21.13
C LYS A 64 6.15 13.82 20.25
N ILE A 65 7.33 13.50 19.72
CA ILE A 65 7.59 12.25 18.96
C ILE A 65 7.41 11.03 19.87
N ASN A 66 7.92 11.07 21.09
CA ASN A 66 7.76 9.98 22.05
C ASN A 66 6.28 9.77 22.45
N TYR A 67 5.52 10.85 22.66
CA TYR A 67 4.09 10.79 22.90
C TYR A 67 3.33 10.14 21.74
N PHE A 68 3.59 10.56 20.49
CA PHE A 68 2.98 9.93 19.32
C PHE A 68 3.36 8.45 19.20
N TRP A 69 4.62 8.08 19.49
CA TRP A 69 5.06 6.69 19.49
C TRP A 69 4.32 5.84 20.54
N ILE A 70 4.16 6.34 21.77
CA ILE A 70 3.40 5.66 22.83
C ILE A 70 1.93 5.50 22.43
N VAL A 71 1.30 6.57 21.92
CA VAL A 71 -0.11 6.55 21.51
C VAL A 71 -0.33 5.56 20.36
N GLU A 72 0.49 5.58 19.31
CA GLU A 72 0.29 4.68 18.18
C GLU A 72 0.71 3.24 18.46
N LYS A 73 1.68 3.02 19.35
CA LYS A 73 1.96 1.67 19.88
C LYS A 73 0.74 1.12 20.61
N LYS A 74 0.11 1.92 21.49
CA LYS A 74 -1.12 1.53 22.17
C LYS A 74 -2.28 1.28 21.19
N ASN A 75 -2.49 2.20 20.24
CA ASN A 75 -3.52 2.07 19.21
C ASN A 75 -3.34 0.78 18.38
N LEU A 76 -2.10 0.42 18.04
CA LEU A 76 -1.77 -0.84 17.38
C LEU A 76 -2.05 -2.07 18.26
N GLU A 77 -1.78 -2.01 19.56
CA GLU A 77 -2.08 -3.08 20.52
C GLU A 77 -3.61 -3.25 20.72
N ASP A 78 -4.34 -2.14 20.83
CA ASP A 78 -5.81 -2.10 20.91
C ASP A 78 -6.44 -2.66 19.63
N LYS A 79 -5.96 -2.27 18.43
CA LYS A 79 -6.43 -2.81 17.15
C LYS A 79 -6.11 -4.30 16.97
N LYS A 80 -4.96 -4.78 17.48
CA LYS A 80 -4.64 -6.22 17.51
C LYS A 80 -5.57 -6.98 18.48
N ALA A 81 -5.99 -6.38 19.59
CA ALA A 81 -6.95 -6.97 20.51
C ALA A 81 -8.36 -7.03 19.89
N GLU A 82 -8.80 -5.95 19.24
CA GLU A 82 -10.07 -5.89 18.50
C GLU A 82 -10.12 -6.97 17.41
N LEU A 83 -9.05 -7.13 16.61
CA LEU A 83 -8.97 -8.16 15.58
C LEU A 83 -9.06 -9.59 16.15
N ARG A 84 -8.40 -9.87 17.29
CA ARG A 84 -8.53 -11.17 17.98
C ARG A 84 -9.94 -11.42 18.55
N ASN A 85 -10.65 -10.36 18.93
CA ASN A 85 -12.05 -10.50 19.37
C ASN A 85 -12.97 -10.75 18.17
N LYS A 86 -12.78 -10.04 17.05
CA LYS A 86 -13.55 -10.27 15.82
C LYS A 86 -13.33 -11.66 15.22
N GLU A 87 -12.12 -12.20 15.29
CA GLU A 87 -11.87 -13.58 14.87
C GLU A 87 -12.56 -14.62 15.78
N ARG A 88 -12.65 -14.36 17.10
CA ARG A 88 -13.44 -15.21 18.00
C ARG A 88 -14.95 -15.10 17.75
N GLU A 89 -15.48 -13.89 17.58
CA GLU A 89 -16.89 -13.69 17.19
C GLU A 89 -17.23 -14.41 15.88
N ARG A 90 -16.29 -14.42 14.91
CA ARG A 90 -16.43 -15.13 13.64
C ARG A 90 -16.49 -16.65 13.86
N GLN A 91 -15.62 -17.20 14.70
CA GLN A 91 -15.60 -18.62 15.06
C GLN A 91 -16.89 -19.02 15.81
N ASP A 92 -17.32 -18.25 16.81
CA ASP A 92 -18.58 -18.47 17.54
C ASP A 92 -19.80 -18.50 16.62
N LEU A 93 -19.84 -17.62 15.60
CA LEU A 93 -20.90 -17.60 14.59
C LEU A 93 -20.84 -18.81 13.65
N GLU A 94 -19.64 -19.23 13.26
CA GLU A 94 -19.43 -20.41 12.42
C GLU A 94 -19.85 -21.70 13.16
N GLU A 95 -19.50 -21.83 14.45
CA GLU A 95 -19.95 -22.93 15.31
C GLU A 95 -21.47 -22.95 15.49
N LYS A 96 -22.10 -21.80 15.78
CA LYS A 96 -23.57 -21.67 15.87
C LYS A 96 -24.23 -22.12 14.57
N HIS A 97 -23.74 -21.66 13.42
CA HIS A 97 -24.28 -22.04 12.12
C HIS A 97 -24.12 -23.54 11.84
N GLN A 98 -22.99 -24.16 12.21
CA GLN A 98 -22.83 -25.62 12.13
C GLN A 98 -23.80 -26.38 13.03
N VAL A 99 -24.11 -25.87 14.24
CA VAL A 99 -25.12 -26.44 15.14
C VAL A 99 -26.52 -26.32 14.54
N GLU A 100 -26.89 -25.15 14.00
CA GLU A 100 -28.17 -24.94 13.30
C GLU A 100 -28.33 -25.91 12.13
N ILE A 101 -27.32 -26.07 11.27
CA ILE A 101 -27.34 -27.04 10.17
C ILE A 101 -27.58 -28.48 10.69
N LYS A 102 -26.94 -28.88 11.81
CA LYS A 102 -27.17 -30.20 12.42
C LYS A 102 -28.60 -30.34 12.93
N VAL A 103 -29.17 -29.31 13.57
CA VAL A 103 -30.56 -29.29 14.05
C VAL A 103 -31.55 -29.37 12.88
N TYR A 104 -31.38 -28.56 11.83
CA TYR A 104 -32.22 -28.62 10.63
C TYR A 104 -32.13 -30.00 9.95
N LYS A 105 -30.94 -30.55 9.80
CA LYS A 105 -30.73 -31.91 9.23
C LYS A 105 -31.43 -32.98 10.06
N GLN A 106 -31.41 -32.86 11.39
CA GLN A 106 -32.11 -33.79 12.27
C GLN A 106 -33.64 -33.60 12.20
N ARG A 107 -34.13 -32.36 12.10
CA ARG A 107 -35.56 -32.07 11.94
C ARG A 107 -36.11 -32.60 10.61
N VAL A 108 -35.37 -32.47 9.51
CA VAL A 108 -35.75 -33.06 8.21
C VAL A 108 -35.77 -34.59 8.29
N LYS A 109 -34.79 -35.23 8.94
CA LYS A 109 -34.81 -36.69 9.19
C LYS A 109 -36.02 -37.14 10.01
N HIS A 110 -36.36 -36.38 11.05
CA HIS A 110 -37.51 -36.69 11.90
C HIS A 110 -38.82 -36.58 11.12
N LEU A 111 -39.01 -35.50 10.37
CA LEU A 111 -40.19 -35.30 9.52
C LEU A 111 -40.33 -36.41 8.48
N LEU A 112 -39.25 -36.80 7.79
CA LEU A 112 -39.26 -37.92 6.85
C LEU A 112 -39.63 -39.25 7.51
N TYR A 113 -39.19 -39.47 8.76
CA TYR A 113 -39.54 -40.66 9.52
C TYR A 113 -41.01 -40.66 9.99
N GLU A 114 -41.54 -39.50 10.41
CA GLU A 114 -42.96 -39.32 10.73
C GLU A 114 -43.83 -39.59 9.51
N HIS A 115 -43.56 -38.93 8.37
CA HIS A 115 -44.27 -39.17 7.12
C HIS A 115 -44.21 -40.65 6.68
N GLN A 116 -43.06 -41.32 6.82
CA GLN A 116 -42.94 -42.74 6.50
C GLN A 116 -43.78 -43.62 7.44
N ASN A 117 -43.87 -43.26 8.73
CA ASN A 117 -44.71 -43.96 9.71
C ASN A 117 -46.20 -43.74 9.44
N GLU A 118 -46.62 -42.51 9.13
CA GLU A 118 -48.00 -42.17 8.75
C GLU A 118 -48.43 -42.94 7.48
N ILE A 119 -47.61 -42.94 6.43
CA ILE A 119 -47.85 -43.73 5.21
C ILE A 119 -47.97 -45.22 5.53
N SER A 120 -47.17 -45.73 6.47
CA SER A 120 -47.21 -47.15 6.86
C SER A 120 -48.46 -47.47 7.69
N ALA A 121 -48.88 -46.58 8.59
CA ALA A 121 -50.11 -46.70 9.37
C ALA A 121 -51.35 -46.68 8.46
N LEU A 122 -51.44 -45.72 7.55
CA LEU A 122 -52.54 -45.61 6.58
C LEU A 122 -52.64 -46.84 5.66
N LYS A 123 -51.51 -47.47 5.30
CA LYS A 123 -51.51 -48.73 4.56
C LYS A 123 -52.08 -49.88 5.39
N ILE A 124 -51.67 -50.02 6.65
CA ILE A 124 -52.20 -51.05 7.56
C ILE A 124 -53.70 -50.83 7.80
N GLU A 125 -54.14 -49.58 7.97
CA GLU A 125 -55.56 -49.23 8.14
C GLU A 125 -56.36 -49.59 6.88
N SER A 126 -55.87 -49.23 5.68
CA SER A 126 -56.49 -49.59 4.41
C SER A 126 -56.59 -51.12 4.20
N GLU A 127 -55.52 -51.87 4.49
CA GLU A 127 -55.50 -53.33 4.38
C GLU A 127 -56.43 -54.00 5.39
N THR A 128 -56.50 -53.48 6.62
CA THR A 128 -57.40 -54.02 7.65
C THR A 128 -58.87 -53.70 7.35
N SER A 129 -59.20 -52.48 6.92
CA SER A 129 -60.54 -52.14 6.44
C SER A 129 -60.98 -53.00 5.25
N LEU A 130 -60.09 -53.21 4.28
CA LEU A 130 -60.38 -54.08 3.13
C LEU A 130 -60.65 -55.52 3.57
N LYS A 131 -59.87 -56.04 4.53
CA LYS A 131 -60.05 -57.40 5.06
C LYS A 131 -61.37 -57.55 5.83
N ILE A 132 -61.75 -56.57 6.64
CA ILE A 132 -63.05 -56.55 7.35
C ILE A 132 -64.19 -56.63 6.33
N GLY A 133 -64.19 -55.77 5.31
CA GLY A 133 -65.22 -55.80 4.26
C GLY A 133 -65.27 -57.13 3.50
N GLN A 134 -64.13 -57.77 3.23
CA GLN A 134 -64.10 -59.11 2.62
C GLN A 134 -64.71 -60.19 3.52
N ASP A 135 -64.46 -60.16 4.83
CA ASP A 135 -65.01 -61.14 5.78
C ASP A 135 -66.50 -60.90 6.08
N ASP A 136 -66.95 -59.65 6.06
CA ASP A 136 -68.38 -59.29 6.10
C ASP A 136 -69.12 -59.79 4.85
N HIS A 137 -68.59 -59.52 3.64
CA HIS A 137 -69.16 -60.04 2.39
C HIS A 137 -69.24 -61.58 2.37
N ARG A 138 -68.20 -62.28 2.84
CA ARG A 138 -68.21 -63.74 2.99
C ARG A 138 -69.29 -64.22 3.96
N THR A 139 -69.62 -63.43 4.98
CA THR A 139 -70.63 -63.78 5.99
C THR A 139 -72.04 -63.62 5.42
N ILE A 140 -72.33 -62.48 4.79
CA ILE A 140 -73.58 -62.23 4.05
C ILE A 140 -73.78 -63.30 2.95
N GLU A 141 -72.72 -63.71 2.23
CA GLU A 141 -72.83 -64.75 1.21
C GLU A 141 -73.18 -66.14 1.78
N ARG A 142 -72.77 -66.45 3.03
CA ARG A 142 -73.17 -67.69 3.72
C ARG A 142 -74.64 -67.64 4.15
N GLU A 143 -75.09 -66.51 4.69
CA GLU A 143 -76.47 -66.27 5.13
C GLU A 143 -77.46 -66.36 3.96
N LEU A 144 -77.18 -65.67 2.85
CA LEU A 144 -77.99 -65.77 1.63
C LEU A 144 -78.05 -67.21 1.07
N LYS A 145 -77.01 -68.03 1.29
CA LYS A 145 -77.00 -69.45 0.93
C LYS A 145 -77.79 -70.33 1.92
N THR A 146 -77.96 -69.95 3.19
CA THR A 146 -78.87 -70.66 4.12
C THR A 146 -80.32 -70.31 3.82
N ASP A 147 -80.63 -69.03 3.62
CA ASP A 147 -82.00 -68.55 3.40
C ASP A 147 -82.58 -69.09 2.08
N LYS A 148 -81.75 -69.13 1.03
CA LYS A 148 -82.11 -69.78 -0.24
C LYS A 148 -82.41 -71.28 -0.11
N ARG A 149 -81.92 -71.95 0.94
CA ARG A 149 -82.22 -73.37 1.22
C ARG A 149 -83.49 -73.54 2.04
N SER A 150 -83.76 -72.69 3.04
CA SER A 150 -85.02 -72.73 3.80
C SER A 150 -86.22 -72.46 2.89
N LEU A 151 -86.21 -71.36 2.13
CA LEU A 151 -87.30 -70.98 1.22
C LEU A 151 -87.66 -72.06 0.18
N LYS A 152 -86.72 -72.95 -0.16
CA LYS A 152 -86.97 -74.09 -1.06
C LYS A 152 -87.69 -75.26 -0.40
N LEU A 153 -87.53 -75.44 0.91
CA LEU A 153 -88.25 -76.46 1.68
C LEU A 153 -89.71 -76.02 1.89
N ASP A 154 -89.91 -74.78 2.32
CA ASP A 154 -91.23 -74.19 2.56
C ASP A 154 -92.14 -74.28 1.31
N LEU A 155 -91.59 -73.99 0.13
CA LEU A 155 -92.28 -74.13 -1.15
C LEU A 155 -92.75 -75.58 -1.40
N LYS A 156 -91.90 -76.57 -1.08
CA LYS A 156 -92.18 -77.99 -1.33
C LYS A 156 -93.26 -78.54 -0.38
N GLU A 157 -93.30 -78.05 0.84
CA GLU A 157 -94.32 -78.39 1.83
C GLU A 157 -95.71 -77.84 1.42
N MET A 158 -95.76 -76.60 0.92
CA MET A 158 -96.99 -76.04 0.36
C MET A 158 -97.54 -76.85 -0.82
N GLU A 159 -96.69 -77.28 -1.76
CA GLU A 159 -97.12 -78.09 -2.92
C GLU A 159 -97.82 -79.40 -2.50
N LEU A 160 -97.25 -80.12 -1.54
CA LEU A 160 -97.79 -81.39 -1.04
C LEU A 160 -99.17 -81.21 -0.37
N SER A 161 -99.32 -80.17 0.45
CA SER A 161 -100.58 -79.86 1.14
C SER A 161 -101.76 -79.62 0.18
N HIS A 162 -101.48 -79.07 -1.00
CA HIS A 162 -102.49 -78.77 -2.02
C HIS A 162 -102.92 -80.04 -2.80
N GLU A 163 -102.07 -81.06 -2.88
CA GLU A 163 -102.36 -82.30 -3.60
C GLU A 163 -103.33 -83.20 -2.81
N ASP A 164 -103.22 -83.23 -1.48
CA ASP A 164 -104.11 -84.02 -0.61
C ASP A 164 -105.53 -83.41 -0.50
N TYR A 165 -105.65 -82.08 -0.57
CA TYR A 165 -106.95 -81.40 -0.63
C TYR A 165 -107.77 -81.76 -1.88
N LEU A 166 -107.11 -82.07 -3.00
CA LEU A 166 -107.78 -82.44 -4.26
C LEU A 166 -108.28 -83.89 -4.29
N LYS A 167 -107.79 -84.78 -3.43
CA LYS A 167 -108.21 -86.19 -3.36
C LYS A 167 -109.55 -86.37 -2.64
N THR A 168 -109.87 -85.52 -1.65
CA THR A 168 -111.05 -85.66 -0.80
C THR A 168 -112.37 -85.22 -1.47
N LEU A 169 -112.32 -84.45 -2.56
CA LEU A 169 -113.50 -83.82 -3.16
C LEU A 169 -114.24 -84.67 -4.23
N LYS A 170 -113.84 -85.93 -4.44
CA LYS A 170 -114.30 -86.78 -5.58
C LYS A 170 -115.34 -87.87 -5.25
N GLN A 171 -115.88 -87.94 -4.03
CA GLN A 171 -116.70 -89.07 -3.56
C GLN A 171 -118.16 -88.67 -3.24
N ALA A 172 -119.12 -89.46 -3.75
CA ALA A 172 -120.57 -89.50 -3.45
C ALA A 172 -121.60 -88.73 -4.34
N ARG A 173 -122.40 -89.55 -5.04
CA ARG A 173 -123.78 -89.43 -5.60
C ARG A 173 -124.41 -90.85 -5.40
N PRO A 174 -125.70 -91.22 -5.65
CA PRO A 174 -126.89 -90.51 -6.15
C PRO A 174 -128.24 -90.95 -5.45
N SER A 175 -129.38 -90.85 -6.18
CA SER A 175 -130.70 -91.55 -6.11
C SER A 175 -131.42 -91.82 -4.76
N VAL A 176 -132.71 -91.47 -4.52
CA VAL A 176 -134.00 -91.62 -5.26
C VAL A 176 -134.65 -93.02 -5.11
N GLU A 177 -135.33 -93.26 -3.96
CA GLU A 177 -136.44 -94.24 -3.78
C GLU A 177 -137.26 -93.95 -2.48
N PHE A 178 -138.10 -92.90 -2.42
CA PHE A 178 -139.06 -92.75 -1.29
C PHE A 178 -140.38 -92.03 -1.66
N GLU A 179 -140.69 -91.87 -2.95
CA GLU A 179 -141.50 -90.78 -3.54
C GLU A 179 -142.97 -90.60 -3.09
N ARG A 180 -143.49 -91.47 -2.22
CA ARG A 180 -144.83 -91.32 -1.61
C ARG A 180 -144.81 -91.19 -0.08
N HIS A 181 -143.82 -91.77 0.61
CA HIS A 181 -143.51 -91.33 1.97
C HIS A 181 -142.94 -89.91 1.90
N ALA A 182 -142.09 -89.65 0.91
CA ALA A 182 -141.59 -88.35 0.47
C ALA A 182 -142.66 -87.49 -0.24
N LYS A 183 -143.86 -87.38 0.36
CA LYS A 183 -144.71 -86.18 0.29
C LYS A 183 -144.90 -85.55 1.67
N GLU A 184 -145.15 -86.35 2.70
CA GLU A 184 -145.13 -85.89 4.11
C GLU A 184 -143.71 -85.86 4.68
N LEU A 185 -142.92 -86.89 4.38
CA LEU A 185 -141.47 -86.91 4.59
C LEU A 185 -140.79 -85.89 3.66
N GLN A 186 -141.35 -85.57 2.49
CA GLN A 186 -140.91 -84.42 1.69
C GLN A 186 -141.29 -83.12 2.37
N GLN A 187 -142.45 -82.95 3.00
CA GLN A 187 -142.78 -81.71 3.69
C GLN A 187 -141.93 -81.51 4.96
N LYS A 188 -141.65 -82.59 5.73
CA LYS A 188 -140.67 -82.60 6.82
C LYS A 188 -139.24 -82.37 6.31
N PHE A 189 -138.85 -83.00 5.20
CA PHE A 189 -137.56 -82.74 4.55
C PHE A 189 -137.54 -81.48 3.68
N GLU A 190 -138.64 -80.76 3.47
CA GLU A 190 -138.69 -79.46 2.79
C GLU A 190 -138.60 -78.38 3.83
N ARG A 191 -139.21 -78.57 5.01
CA ARG A 191 -138.89 -77.77 6.19
C ARG A 191 -137.43 -77.98 6.57
N LYS A 192 -136.94 -79.23 6.71
CA LYS A 192 -135.51 -79.49 6.96
C LYS A 192 -134.59 -79.10 5.81
N ARG A 193 -134.93 -79.27 4.52
CA ARG A 193 -134.13 -78.73 3.40
C ARG A 193 -134.24 -77.22 3.28
N LYS A 194 -135.32 -76.60 3.76
CA LYS A 194 -135.43 -75.14 3.81
C LYS A 194 -134.54 -74.64 4.94
N THR A 195 -134.65 -75.13 6.17
CA THR A 195 -133.72 -74.76 7.25
C THR A 195 -132.27 -75.08 6.86
N PHE A 196 -131.94 -76.28 6.34
CA PHE A 196 -130.58 -76.56 5.85
C PHE A 196 -130.14 -75.65 4.70
N ARG A 197 -131.04 -75.22 3.80
CA ARG A 197 -130.67 -74.25 2.75
C ARG A 197 -130.51 -72.85 3.32
N ASP A 198 -131.38 -72.42 4.22
CA ASP A 198 -131.32 -71.12 4.89
C ASP A 198 -130.06 -71.04 5.78
N ASP A 199 -129.70 -72.15 6.47
CA ASP A 199 -128.48 -72.33 7.26
C ASP A 199 -127.22 -72.34 6.37
N LEU A 200 -127.22 -73.11 5.27
CA LEU A 200 -126.11 -73.12 4.30
C LEU A 200 -125.99 -71.81 3.51
N GLU A 201 -127.07 -71.08 3.27
CA GLU A 201 -127.09 -69.76 2.65
C GLU A 201 -126.60 -68.70 3.63
N SER A 202 -126.97 -68.81 4.91
CA SER A 202 -126.40 -68.02 6.01
C SER A 202 -124.90 -68.27 6.16
N GLN A 203 -124.49 -69.54 6.20
CA GLN A 203 -123.08 -69.93 6.25
C GLN A 203 -122.31 -69.44 5.01
N ARG A 204 -122.85 -69.63 3.80
CA ARG A 204 -122.25 -69.10 2.56
C ARG A 204 -122.13 -67.58 2.61
N ARG A 205 -123.11 -66.87 3.17
CA ARG A 205 -123.08 -65.41 3.33
C ARG A 205 -121.98 -64.99 4.33
N VAL A 206 -121.87 -65.67 5.47
CA VAL A 206 -120.80 -65.43 6.46
C VAL A 206 -119.43 -65.72 5.86
N ASP A 207 -119.26 -66.83 5.15
CA ASP A 207 -118.00 -67.19 4.50
C ASP A 207 -117.65 -66.24 3.34
N THR A 208 -118.64 -65.75 2.59
CA THR A 208 -118.46 -64.72 1.55
C THR A 208 -117.97 -63.41 2.17
N LEU A 209 -118.65 -62.92 3.22
CA LEU A 209 -118.21 -61.73 3.97
C LEU A 209 -116.80 -61.91 4.55
N ARG A 210 -116.49 -63.08 5.13
CA ARG A 210 -115.15 -63.39 5.66
C ARG A 210 -114.07 -63.51 4.58
N ILE A 211 -114.44 -63.81 3.33
CA ILE A 211 -113.54 -63.77 2.17
C ILE A 211 -113.39 -62.33 1.67
N GLU A 212 -114.46 -61.55 1.62
CA GLU A 212 -114.45 -60.13 1.26
C GLU A 212 -113.64 -59.31 2.25
N GLU A 213 -113.82 -59.47 3.56
CA GLU A 213 -113.00 -58.84 4.60
C GLU A 213 -111.52 -59.20 4.47
N ARG A 214 -111.18 -60.47 4.21
CA ARG A 214 -109.79 -60.89 3.97
C ARG A 214 -109.20 -60.26 2.71
N LYS A 215 -109.97 -60.20 1.61
CA LYS A 215 -109.55 -59.55 0.36
C LYS A 215 -109.39 -58.05 0.54
N ASN A 216 -110.33 -57.38 1.20
CA ASN A 216 -110.29 -55.95 1.49
C ASN A 216 -109.12 -55.60 2.42
N SER A 217 -108.85 -56.42 3.43
CA SER A 217 -107.67 -56.30 4.29
C SER A 217 -106.37 -56.47 3.50
N HIS A 218 -106.29 -57.45 2.59
CA HIS A 218 -105.13 -57.63 1.72
C HIS A 218 -104.94 -56.47 0.73
N ILE A 219 -106.02 -55.94 0.14
CA ILE A 219 -105.99 -54.75 -0.72
C ILE A 219 -105.51 -53.54 0.09
N ALA A 220 -105.99 -53.34 1.32
CA ALA A 220 -105.55 -52.26 2.19
C ALA A 220 -104.05 -52.37 2.56
N GLN A 221 -103.56 -53.58 2.85
CA GLN A 221 -102.15 -53.85 3.09
C GLN A 221 -101.29 -53.58 1.84
N LEU A 222 -101.76 -54.00 0.67
CA LEU A 222 -101.07 -53.78 -0.61
C LEU A 222 -101.00 -52.29 -0.97
N MET A 223 -102.11 -51.55 -0.79
CA MET A 223 -102.15 -50.10 -0.97
C MET A 223 -101.22 -49.37 0.01
N ALA A 224 -101.20 -49.76 1.29
CA ALA A 224 -100.27 -49.19 2.27
C ALA A 224 -98.80 -49.51 1.95
N GLY A 225 -98.52 -50.72 1.45
CA GLY A 225 -97.20 -51.12 0.96
C GLY A 225 -96.75 -50.31 -0.26
N HIS A 226 -97.65 -50.08 -1.22
CA HIS A 226 -97.37 -49.23 -2.38
C HIS A 226 -97.16 -47.76 -1.99
N GLU A 227 -98.01 -47.18 -1.14
CA GLU A 227 -97.84 -45.80 -0.64
C GLU A 227 -96.48 -45.63 0.06
N LYS A 228 -96.10 -46.59 0.92
CA LYS A 228 -94.79 -46.61 1.56
C LYS A 228 -93.65 -46.68 0.54
N ALA A 229 -93.72 -47.58 -0.43
CA ALA A 229 -92.69 -47.71 -1.47
C ALA A 229 -92.58 -46.45 -2.36
N PHE A 230 -93.70 -45.81 -2.71
CA PHE A 230 -93.68 -44.53 -3.41
C PHE A 230 -93.08 -43.40 -2.57
N GLY A 231 -93.36 -43.37 -1.26
CA GLY A 231 -92.72 -42.47 -0.31
C GLY A 231 -91.20 -42.66 -0.25
N GLU A 232 -90.74 -43.91 -0.13
CA GLU A 232 -89.31 -44.26 -0.09
C GLU A 232 -88.59 -43.89 -1.41
N ILE A 233 -89.18 -44.18 -2.56
CA ILE A 233 -88.63 -43.80 -3.88
C ILE A 233 -88.57 -42.28 -4.02
N LYS A 234 -89.62 -41.56 -3.61
CA LYS A 234 -89.66 -40.09 -3.68
C LYS A 234 -88.61 -39.46 -2.77
N ASN A 235 -88.43 -39.99 -1.56
CA ASN A 235 -87.39 -39.54 -0.64
C ASN A 235 -85.99 -39.80 -1.21
N TYR A 236 -85.72 -41.00 -1.74
CA TYR A 236 -84.44 -41.31 -2.39
C TYR A 236 -84.06 -40.32 -3.52
N TYR A 237 -85.01 -39.99 -4.41
CA TYR A 237 -84.75 -38.99 -5.46
C TYR A 237 -84.66 -37.55 -4.95
N ASN A 238 -85.39 -37.19 -3.88
CA ASN A 238 -85.23 -35.90 -3.22
C ASN A 238 -83.85 -35.79 -2.56
N ASP A 239 -83.39 -36.83 -1.85
CA ASP A 239 -82.09 -36.86 -1.17
C ASP A 239 -80.93 -36.76 -2.17
N ILE A 240 -81.01 -37.46 -3.31
CA ILE A 240 -80.07 -37.29 -4.43
C ILE A 240 -80.11 -35.85 -4.96
N THR A 241 -81.30 -35.26 -5.11
CA THR A 241 -81.45 -33.89 -5.61
C THR A 241 -80.85 -32.87 -4.64
N HIS A 242 -81.07 -33.04 -3.34
CA HIS A 242 -80.48 -32.20 -2.29
C HIS A 242 -78.96 -32.36 -2.23
N ASN A 243 -78.43 -33.58 -2.21
CA ASN A 243 -76.99 -33.84 -2.21
C ASN A 243 -76.32 -33.25 -3.47
N ASN A 244 -76.93 -33.40 -4.65
CA ASN A 244 -76.46 -32.77 -5.88
C ASN A 244 -76.50 -31.23 -5.81
N LEU A 245 -77.53 -30.63 -5.19
CA LEU A 245 -77.60 -29.18 -4.99
C LEU A 245 -76.54 -28.68 -4.02
N ASP A 246 -76.28 -29.39 -2.93
CA ASP A 246 -75.25 -29.06 -1.94
C ASP A 246 -73.84 -29.21 -2.55
N LEU A 247 -73.61 -30.25 -3.36
CA LEU A 247 -72.36 -30.41 -4.14
C LEU A 247 -72.19 -29.30 -5.19
N ILE A 248 -73.25 -28.93 -5.90
CA ILE A 248 -73.21 -27.79 -6.84
C ILE A 248 -72.91 -26.48 -6.09
N LYS A 249 -73.40 -26.34 -4.86
CA LYS A 249 -73.16 -25.16 -4.02
C LYS A 249 -71.71 -25.12 -3.53
N SER A 250 -71.18 -26.21 -2.99
CA SER A 250 -69.78 -26.27 -2.52
C SER A 250 -68.78 -26.06 -3.65
N LEU A 251 -69.00 -26.68 -4.83
CA LEU A 251 -68.17 -26.45 -6.02
C LEU A 251 -68.23 -24.98 -6.51
N LYS A 252 -69.38 -24.31 -6.39
CA LYS A 252 -69.50 -22.89 -6.72
C LYS A 252 -68.77 -21.99 -5.70
N GLU A 253 -68.82 -22.34 -4.42
CA GLU A 253 -68.10 -21.63 -3.36
C GLU A 253 -66.58 -21.81 -3.53
N GLU A 254 -66.11 -23.02 -3.82
CA GLU A 254 -64.69 -23.31 -4.11
C GLU A 254 -64.19 -22.56 -5.35
N VAL A 255 -64.95 -22.54 -6.45
CA VAL A 255 -64.62 -21.75 -7.66
C VAL A 255 -64.59 -20.24 -7.36
N ALA A 256 -65.48 -19.74 -6.50
CA ALA A 256 -65.45 -18.34 -6.08
C ALA A 256 -64.24 -18.03 -5.19
N GLU A 257 -63.84 -18.94 -4.30
CA GLU A 257 -62.65 -18.79 -3.47
C GLU A 257 -61.36 -18.86 -4.29
N MET A 258 -61.25 -19.80 -5.24
CA MET A 258 -60.12 -19.87 -6.17
C MET A 258 -59.96 -18.59 -6.97
N LYS A 259 -61.04 -18.04 -7.56
CA LYS A 259 -61.00 -16.75 -8.27
C LYS A 259 -60.59 -15.58 -7.36
N LYS A 260 -60.98 -15.62 -6.08
CA LYS A 260 -60.57 -14.61 -5.10
C LYS A 260 -59.08 -14.72 -4.78
N LYS A 261 -58.53 -15.93 -4.64
CA LYS A 261 -57.09 -16.19 -4.46
C LYS A 261 -56.29 -15.75 -5.68
N GLU A 262 -56.71 -16.15 -6.88
CA GLU A 262 -56.08 -15.76 -8.15
C GLU A 262 -55.98 -14.23 -8.29
N ALA A 263 -57.06 -13.49 -7.98
CA ALA A 263 -57.07 -12.03 -7.99
C ALA A 263 -56.27 -11.36 -6.84
N GLN A 264 -55.94 -12.11 -5.77
CA GLN A 264 -55.02 -11.66 -4.71
C GLN A 264 -53.57 -11.92 -5.13
N ASP A 265 -53.29 -13.10 -5.68
CA ASP A 265 -51.96 -13.51 -6.16
C ASP A 265 -51.51 -12.65 -7.35
N GLU A 266 -52.41 -12.27 -8.27
CA GLU A 266 -52.12 -11.35 -9.37
C GLU A 266 -51.71 -9.96 -8.85
N LYS A 267 -52.40 -9.43 -7.83
CA LYS A 267 -52.03 -8.17 -7.17
C LYS A 267 -50.68 -8.27 -6.47
N LEU A 268 -50.45 -9.35 -5.75
CA LEU A 268 -49.19 -9.57 -5.02
C LEU A 268 -48.01 -9.75 -5.98
N MET A 269 -48.20 -10.44 -7.11
CA MET A 269 -47.24 -10.51 -8.21
C MET A 269 -46.99 -9.14 -8.86
N PHE A 270 -48.02 -8.31 -9.03
CA PHE A 270 -47.87 -6.95 -9.54
C PHE A 270 -47.10 -6.03 -8.57
N GLU A 271 -47.38 -6.12 -7.27
CA GLU A 271 -46.63 -5.40 -6.21
C GLU A 271 -45.16 -5.85 -6.17
N ILE A 272 -44.88 -7.16 -6.16
CA ILE A 272 -43.52 -7.70 -6.24
C ILE A 272 -42.81 -7.25 -7.54
N SER A 273 -43.51 -7.22 -8.67
CA SER A 273 -42.94 -6.76 -9.96
C SER A 273 -42.60 -5.27 -9.93
N GLN A 274 -43.45 -4.42 -9.34
CA GLN A 274 -43.15 -3.01 -9.14
C GLN A 274 -41.98 -2.80 -8.17
N GLU A 275 -41.94 -3.51 -7.05
CA GLU A 275 -40.87 -3.37 -6.05
C GLU A 275 -39.52 -3.86 -6.61
N ASN A 276 -39.51 -4.97 -7.35
CA ASN A 276 -38.31 -5.43 -8.08
C ASN A 276 -37.84 -4.39 -9.12
N LYS A 277 -38.76 -3.78 -9.88
CA LYS A 277 -38.39 -2.67 -10.79
C LYS A 277 -37.81 -1.49 -10.02
N ARG A 278 -38.46 -1.05 -8.92
CA ARG A 278 -38.02 0.05 -8.06
C ARG A 278 -36.63 -0.17 -7.48
N MET A 279 -36.32 -1.41 -7.07
CA MET A 279 -35.04 -1.78 -6.48
C MET A 279 -33.93 -2.10 -7.51
N SER A 280 -34.28 -2.45 -8.75
CA SER A 280 -33.31 -2.78 -9.80
C SER A 280 -32.37 -1.61 -10.17
N GLU A 281 -32.89 -0.38 -10.23
CA GLU A 281 -32.08 0.81 -10.55
C GLU A 281 -31.10 1.20 -9.43
N PRO A 282 -31.51 1.32 -8.15
CA PRO A 282 -30.61 1.52 -7.03
C PRO A 282 -29.53 0.45 -6.95
N LEU A 283 -29.88 -0.83 -7.15
CA LEU A 283 -28.92 -1.94 -7.15
C LEU A 283 -27.90 -1.78 -8.29
N LYS A 284 -28.36 -1.46 -9.51
CA LYS A 284 -27.48 -1.22 -10.66
C LYS A 284 -26.53 -0.05 -10.43
N LYS A 285 -27.02 1.06 -9.86
CA LYS A 285 -26.21 2.24 -9.50
C LYS A 285 -25.17 1.89 -8.43
N ALA A 286 -25.56 1.19 -7.37
CA ALA A 286 -24.65 0.74 -6.31
C ALA A 286 -23.55 -0.20 -6.83
N LEU A 287 -23.88 -1.13 -7.74
CA LEU A 287 -22.89 -2.01 -8.38
C LEU A 287 -21.91 -1.22 -9.26
N GLN A 288 -22.39 -0.25 -10.03
CA GLN A 288 -21.54 0.64 -10.84
C GLN A 288 -20.62 1.50 -9.97
N ASP A 289 -21.11 2.01 -8.83
CA ASP A 289 -20.28 2.75 -7.88
C ASP A 289 -19.24 1.87 -7.20
N VAL A 290 -19.56 0.63 -6.83
CA VAL A 290 -18.57 -0.34 -6.31
C VAL A 290 -17.49 -0.62 -7.35
N GLU A 291 -17.85 -0.78 -8.63
CA GLU A 291 -16.86 -0.98 -9.70
C GLU A 291 -15.97 0.27 -9.91
N ARG A 292 -16.59 1.46 -9.92
CA ARG A 292 -15.89 2.76 -10.03
C ARG A 292 -14.91 2.99 -8.88
N LEU A 293 -15.35 2.75 -7.64
CA LEU A 293 -14.51 2.88 -6.45
C LEU A 293 -13.37 1.85 -6.46
N ARG A 294 -13.61 0.60 -6.88
CA ARG A 294 -12.55 -0.42 -7.04
C ARG A 294 -11.51 0.01 -8.08
N LYS A 295 -11.90 0.63 -9.19
CA LYS A 295 -10.96 1.20 -10.18
C LYS A 295 -10.15 2.37 -9.58
N SER A 296 -10.82 3.27 -8.86
CA SER A 296 -10.16 4.41 -8.20
C SER A 296 -9.20 4.01 -7.08
N ILE A 297 -9.45 2.91 -6.37
CA ILE A 297 -8.53 2.36 -5.36
C ILE A 297 -7.27 1.81 -6.05
N LYS A 298 -7.42 1.06 -7.15
CA LYS A 298 -6.27 0.55 -7.92
C LYS A 298 -5.37 1.67 -8.44
N SER A 299 -5.94 2.70 -9.07
CA SER A 299 -5.15 3.84 -9.55
C SER A 299 -4.46 4.58 -8.39
N TYR A 300 -5.13 4.72 -7.24
CA TYR A 300 -4.53 5.33 -6.05
C TYR A 300 -3.37 4.50 -5.47
N ASP A 301 -3.45 3.17 -5.49
CA ASP A 301 -2.34 2.31 -5.08
C ASP A 301 -1.17 2.35 -6.08
N GLU A 302 -1.46 2.44 -7.38
CA GLU A 302 -0.46 2.67 -8.45
C GLU A 302 0.25 4.03 -8.25
N ASP A 303 -0.51 5.12 -8.09
CA ASP A 303 0.00 6.47 -7.79
C ASP A 303 0.86 6.49 -6.52
N LYS A 304 0.46 5.73 -5.49
CA LYS A 304 1.18 5.61 -4.21
C LYS A 304 2.50 4.83 -4.34
N VAL A 305 2.60 3.91 -5.30
CA VAL A 305 3.88 3.25 -5.65
C VAL A 305 4.75 4.20 -6.46
N ALA A 306 4.20 4.88 -7.47
CA ALA A 306 4.92 5.88 -8.26
C ALA A 306 5.48 7.02 -7.38
N LEU A 307 4.69 7.54 -6.43
CA LEU A 307 5.12 8.56 -5.48
C LEU A 307 6.25 8.09 -4.56
N LYS A 308 6.30 6.80 -4.20
CA LYS A 308 7.42 6.23 -3.42
C LYS A 308 8.69 6.14 -4.25
N ALA A 309 8.59 5.71 -5.51
CA ALA A 309 9.72 5.66 -6.43
C ALA A 309 10.29 7.07 -6.67
N ALA A 310 9.44 8.03 -7.05
CA ALA A 310 9.84 9.42 -7.27
C ALA A 310 10.48 10.07 -6.03
N LYS A 311 10.01 9.73 -4.81
CA LYS A 311 10.65 10.20 -3.57
C LYS A 311 12.02 9.56 -3.31
N ALA A 312 12.22 8.31 -3.68
CA ALA A 312 13.52 7.65 -3.56
C ALA A 312 14.52 8.23 -4.59
N GLU A 313 14.08 8.45 -5.84
CA GLU A 313 14.87 9.11 -6.87
C GLU A 313 15.25 10.55 -6.48
N LEU A 314 14.29 11.32 -5.94
CA LEU A 314 14.53 12.68 -5.47
C LEU A 314 15.57 12.73 -4.35
N LEU A 315 15.52 11.80 -3.38
CA LEU A 315 16.50 11.74 -2.28
C LEU A 315 17.91 11.39 -2.79
N VAL A 316 18.03 10.55 -3.82
CA VAL A 316 19.32 10.27 -4.48
C VAL A 316 19.82 11.50 -5.25
N LEU A 317 18.93 12.22 -5.93
CA LEU A 317 19.29 13.46 -6.63
C LEU A 317 19.69 14.59 -5.67
N GLU A 318 19.07 14.70 -4.50
CA GLU A 318 19.46 15.65 -3.44
C GLU A 318 20.87 15.36 -2.91
N ASP A 319 21.21 14.09 -2.67
CA ASP A 319 22.55 13.66 -2.23
C ASP A 319 23.64 13.89 -3.30
N GLN A 320 23.31 13.59 -4.56
CA GLN A 320 24.18 13.91 -5.70
C GLN A 320 24.39 15.42 -5.87
N LEU A 321 23.34 16.23 -5.71
CA LEU A 321 23.43 17.69 -5.81
C LEU A 321 24.21 18.28 -4.64
N GLY A 322 24.06 17.75 -3.43
CA GLY A 322 24.87 18.11 -2.26
C GLY A 322 26.35 17.82 -2.48
N SER A 323 26.66 16.61 -2.97
CA SER A 323 28.03 16.20 -3.32
C SER A 323 28.65 17.10 -4.39
N LEU A 324 27.93 17.31 -5.50
CA LEU A 324 28.40 18.14 -6.62
C LEU A 324 28.55 19.63 -6.23
N SER A 325 27.69 20.14 -5.36
CA SER A 325 27.81 21.50 -4.80
C SER A 325 29.06 21.64 -3.92
N TRP A 326 29.41 20.62 -3.14
CA TRP A 326 30.63 20.62 -2.33
C TRP A 326 31.89 20.54 -3.20
N GLU A 327 31.89 19.65 -4.21
CA GLU A 327 32.97 19.58 -5.21
C GLU A 327 33.15 20.92 -5.93
N HIS A 328 32.06 21.56 -6.35
CA HIS A 328 32.10 22.86 -7.02
C HIS A 328 32.68 23.97 -6.13
N GLU A 329 32.31 24.03 -4.86
CA GLU A 329 32.86 25.00 -3.89
C GLU A 329 34.36 24.78 -3.68
N VAL A 330 34.79 23.53 -3.46
CA VAL A 330 36.21 23.16 -3.31
C VAL A 330 37.01 23.52 -4.57
N LEU A 331 36.48 23.23 -5.75
CA LEU A 331 37.13 23.54 -7.02
C LEU A 331 37.21 25.06 -7.27
N THR A 332 36.19 25.82 -6.85
CA THR A 332 36.16 27.29 -6.94
C THR A 332 37.19 27.93 -6.02
N GLN A 333 37.30 27.47 -4.77
CA GLN A 333 38.33 27.93 -3.84
C GLN A 333 39.74 27.60 -4.35
N ARG A 334 39.96 26.39 -4.86
CA ARG A 334 41.24 25.98 -5.45
C ARG A 334 41.60 26.80 -6.70
N PHE A 335 40.62 27.10 -7.56
CA PHE A 335 40.81 27.98 -8.70
C PHE A 335 41.20 29.40 -8.28
N ALA A 336 40.52 29.97 -7.27
CA ALA A 336 40.86 31.29 -6.74
C ALA A 336 42.28 31.33 -6.15
N GLN A 337 42.72 30.28 -5.46
CA GLN A 337 44.10 30.15 -4.98
C GLN A 337 45.10 30.13 -6.16
N VAL A 338 44.91 29.25 -7.15
CA VAL A 338 45.79 29.15 -8.32
C VAL A 338 45.84 30.45 -9.11
N GLN A 339 44.71 31.16 -9.22
CA GLN A 339 44.66 32.48 -9.88
C GLN A 339 45.47 33.53 -9.10
N ASN A 340 45.43 33.50 -7.76
CA ASN A 340 46.26 34.38 -6.93
C ASN A 340 47.76 34.04 -7.07
N GLU A 341 48.12 32.76 -7.04
CA GLU A 341 49.50 32.30 -7.27
C GLU A 341 50.02 32.74 -8.65
N TYR A 342 49.20 32.58 -9.69
CA TYR A 342 49.50 33.06 -11.05
C TYR A 342 49.69 34.58 -11.09
N ASN A 343 48.78 35.35 -10.50
CA ASN A 343 48.86 36.82 -10.46
C ASN A 343 50.13 37.29 -9.73
N THR A 344 50.46 36.65 -8.60
CA THR A 344 51.69 36.93 -7.83
C THR A 344 52.94 36.61 -8.65
N LEU A 345 53.00 35.42 -9.27
CA LEU A 345 54.15 35.02 -10.09
C LEU A 345 54.31 35.91 -11.32
N HIS A 346 53.21 36.32 -11.95
CA HIS A 346 53.23 37.24 -13.09
C HIS A 346 53.74 38.64 -12.68
N SER A 347 53.31 39.15 -11.53
CA SER A 347 53.81 40.41 -10.97
C SER A 347 55.31 40.33 -10.65
N GLN A 348 55.76 39.27 -9.97
CA GLN A 348 57.19 39.03 -9.69
C GLN A 348 58.03 38.91 -10.97
N PHE A 349 57.51 38.24 -12.00
CA PHE A 349 58.16 38.13 -13.31
C PHE A 349 58.30 39.49 -13.99
N GLN A 350 57.25 40.32 -13.99
CA GLN A 350 57.34 41.70 -14.49
C GLN A 350 58.36 42.53 -13.71
N THR A 351 58.31 42.51 -12.37
CA THR A 351 59.29 43.21 -11.53
C THR A 351 60.72 42.75 -11.82
N SER A 352 60.96 41.45 -11.94
CA SER A 352 62.28 40.88 -12.28
C SER A 352 62.77 41.33 -13.66
N ILE A 353 61.88 41.40 -14.66
CA ILE A 353 62.21 41.98 -15.98
C ILE A 353 62.63 43.44 -15.85
N TYR A 354 61.86 44.27 -15.14
CA TYR A 354 62.20 45.69 -14.95
C TYR A 354 63.52 45.87 -14.19
N ASP A 355 63.77 45.08 -13.15
CA ASP A 355 65.03 45.04 -12.41
C ASP A 355 66.23 44.69 -13.30
N VAL A 356 66.10 43.66 -14.14
CA VAL A 356 67.14 43.23 -15.08
C VAL A 356 67.37 44.28 -16.16
N GLN A 357 66.31 44.87 -16.70
CA GLN A 357 66.39 45.97 -17.66
C GLN A 357 67.07 47.20 -17.04
N GLN A 358 66.73 47.57 -15.80
CA GLN A 358 67.35 48.69 -15.09
C GLN A 358 68.84 48.43 -14.80
N LYS A 359 69.18 47.24 -14.30
CA LYS A 359 70.58 46.84 -14.02
C LYS A 359 71.42 46.80 -15.29
N ASN A 360 70.89 46.25 -16.39
CA ASN A 360 71.57 46.27 -17.69
C ASN A 360 71.65 47.68 -18.28
N GLY A 361 70.62 48.51 -18.14
CA GLY A 361 70.64 49.92 -18.55
C GLY A 361 71.70 50.73 -17.81
N LEU A 362 71.78 50.59 -16.48
CA LEU A 362 72.82 51.22 -15.66
C LEU A 362 74.23 50.71 -16.02
N LYS A 363 74.39 49.40 -16.29
CA LYS A 363 75.66 48.82 -16.72
C LYS A 363 76.08 49.34 -18.10
N ASN A 364 75.14 49.44 -19.04
CA ASN A 364 75.39 49.98 -20.38
C ASN A 364 75.76 51.46 -20.29
N LEU A 365 75.02 52.27 -19.53
CA LEU A 365 75.33 53.69 -19.30
C LEU A 365 76.73 53.88 -18.66
N LEU A 366 77.12 53.00 -17.73
CA LEU A 366 78.46 53.02 -17.13
C LEU A 366 79.55 52.63 -18.14
N LEU A 367 79.27 51.66 -19.02
CA LEU A 367 80.18 51.26 -20.09
C LEU A 367 80.31 52.37 -21.15
N GLU A 368 79.21 53.01 -21.54
CA GLU A 368 79.18 54.19 -22.41
C GLU A 368 80.01 55.32 -21.81
N LYS A 369 79.78 55.71 -20.54
CA LYS A 369 80.56 56.74 -19.85
C LYS A 369 82.04 56.38 -19.71
N LYS A 370 82.38 55.11 -19.52
CA LYS A 370 83.77 54.65 -19.51
C LYS A 370 84.39 54.70 -20.90
N LEU A 371 83.65 54.35 -21.94
CA LEU A 371 84.12 54.34 -23.33
C LEU A 371 84.31 55.77 -23.86
N GLU A 372 83.39 56.68 -23.53
CA GLU A 372 83.50 58.14 -23.71
C GLU A 372 84.76 58.67 -23.01
N SER A 373 84.93 58.40 -21.71
CA SER A 373 86.14 58.82 -20.97
C SER A 373 87.45 58.21 -21.48
N MET A 374 87.44 56.96 -21.97
CA MET A 374 88.61 56.39 -22.63
C MET A 374 88.84 56.97 -24.03
N GLY A 375 87.78 57.41 -24.72
CA GLY A 375 87.84 58.22 -25.94
C GLY A 375 88.50 59.58 -25.68
N ASP A 376 88.05 60.32 -24.66
CA ASP A 376 88.66 61.59 -24.25
C ASP A 376 90.17 61.43 -23.95
N VAL A 377 90.53 60.36 -23.25
CA VAL A 377 91.94 60.03 -22.95
C VAL A 377 92.71 59.64 -24.21
N LEU A 378 92.08 58.92 -25.16
CA LEU A 378 92.69 58.59 -26.45
C LEU A 378 92.94 59.87 -27.26
N GLU A 379 91.94 60.75 -27.40
CA GLU A 379 92.08 62.03 -28.11
C GLU A 379 93.17 62.92 -27.48
N GLN A 380 93.23 63.00 -26.14
CA GLN A 380 94.33 63.69 -25.45
C GLN A 380 95.69 63.05 -25.73
N LYS A 381 95.77 61.71 -25.80
CA LYS A 381 97.01 60.99 -26.07
C LYS A 381 97.47 61.10 -27.52
N ASP A 382 96.54 61.07 -28.48
CA ASP A 382 96.83 61.30 -29.89
C ASP A 382 97.20 62.77 -30.14
N ALA A 383 96.57 63.74 -29.46
CA ALA A 383 96.98 65.13 -29.50
C ALA A 383 98.42 65.32 -28.96
N GLN A 384 98.72 64.76 -27.77
CA GLN A 384 100.08 64.76 -27.20
C GLN A 384 101.10 64.06 -28.10
N LEU A 385 100.73 62.92 -28.71
CA LEU A 385 101.60 62.18 -29.62
C LEU A 385 101.88 62.97 -30.90
N ASN A 386 100.86 63.60 -31.49
CA ASN A 386 101.01 64.44 -32.67
C ASN A 386 101.85 65.69 -32.39
N GLU A 387 101.69 66.32 -31.22
CA GLU A 387 102.54 67.42 -30.76
C GLU A 387 104.01 66.99 -30.61
N VAL A 388 104.26 65.85 -29.95
CA VAL A 388 105.62 65.29 -29.80
C VAL A 388 106.22 64.89 -31.15
N LEU A 389 105.46 64.29 -32.06
CA LEU A 389 105.93 63.92 -33.40
C LEU A 389 106.26 65.16 -34.25
N ALA A 390 105.46 66.22 -34.16
CA ALA A 390 105.72 67.50 -34.81
C ALA A 390 106.98 68.20 -34.26
N HIS A 391 107.20 68.16 -32.95
CA HIS A 391 108.38 68.72 -32.30
C HIS A 391 109.66 67.91 -32.52
N ALA A 392 109.57 66.57 -32.60
CA ALA A 392 110.74 65.70 -32.65
C ALA A 392 111.44 65.65 -34.03
N GLN A 393 110.80 66.18 -35.09
CA GLN A 393 111.33 66.21 -36.47
C GLN A 393 111.91 64.85 -36.96
N LEU A 394 111.32 63.75 -36.49
CA LEU A 394 111.75 62.40 -36.85
C LEU A 394 111.38 62.11 -38.31
N ASP A 395 112.28 61.42 -39.02
CA ASP A 395 111.98 60.89 -40.35
C ASP A 395 110.73 59.98 -40.27
N PRO A 396 109.64 60.29 -41.00
CA PRO A 396 108.42 59.49 -41.01
C PRO A 396 108.65 58.01 -41.30
N SER A 397 109.67 57.67 -42.10
CA SER A 397 110.07 56.29 -42.39
C SER A 397 110.53 55.55 -41.14
N ILE A 398 111.45 56.17 -40.38
CA ILE A 398 112.07 55.57 -39.19
C ILE A 398 111.04 55.50 -38.04
N ALA A 399 110.26 56.55 -37.84
CA ALA A 399 109.20 56.58 -36.83
C ALA A 399 108.14 55.48 -37.07
N ALA A 400 107.71 55.29 -38.33
CA ALA A 400 106.78 54.22 -38.70
C ALA A 400 107.39 52.81 -38.50
N GLN A 401 108.68 52.63 -38.78
CA GLN A 401 109.36 51.35 -38.60
C GLN A 401 109.54 50.98 -37.11
N VAL A 402 109.84 51.95 -36.25
CA VAL A 402 109.90 51.75 -34.79
C VAL A 402 108.51 51.47 -34.23
N ARG A 403 107.48 52.21 -34.67
CA ARG A 403 106.08 51.96 -34.27
C ARG A 403 105.65 50.53 -34.60
N ARG A 404 105.86 50.07 -35.84
CA ARG A 404 105.55 48.67 -36.24
C ARG A 404 106.27 47.65 -35.36
N ARG A 405 107.57 47.81 -35.11
CA ARG A 405 108.31 46.87 -34.24
C ARG A 405 107.76 46.82 -32.81
N LEU A 406 107.34 47.95 -32.25
CA LEU A 406 106.68 47.97 -30.94
C LEU A 406 105.31 47.27 -30.99
N GLU A 407 104.54 47.49 -32.05
CA GLU A 407 103.23 46.88 -32.29
C GLU A 407 103.34 45.35 -32.42
N ASP A 408 104.31 44.86 -33.20
CA ASP A 408 104.64 43.42 -33.32
C ASP A 408 105.05 42.80 -31.97
N ILE A 409 105.86 43.50 -31.17
CA ILE A 409 106.29 43.04 -29.84
C ILE A 409 105.12 43.02 -28.85
N MET A 410 104.26 44.05 -28.87
CA MET A 410 103.07 44.09 -28.02
C MET A 410 102.10 42.97 -28.37
N GLU A 411 101.87 42.69 -29.66
CA GLU A 411 100.97 41.60 -30.05
C GLU A 411 101.54 40.22 -29.71
N ALA A 412 102.85 40.01 -29.90
CA ALA A 412 103.52 38.79 -29.44
C ALA A 412 103.39 38.59 -27.91
N LYS A 413 103.54 39.66 -27.12
CA LYS A 413 103.35 39.61 -25.66
C LYS A 413 101.90 39.43 -25.24
N ASN A 414 100.94 40.04 -25.94
CA ASN A 414 99.52 39.78 -25.73
C ASN A 414 99.17 38.32 -26.03
N GLN A 415 99.76 37.73 -27.07
CA GLN A 415 99.56 36.32 -27.40
C GLN A 415 100.16 35.38 -26.33
N GLU A 416 101.37 35.65 -25.85
CA GLU A 416 102.01 34.91 -24.75
C GLU A 416 101.15 34.94 -23.48
N VAL A 417 100.59 36.10 -23.12
CA VAL A 417 99.63 36.22 -22.00
C VAL A 417 98.38 35.37 -22.24
N ARG A 418 97.75 35.46 -23.42
CA ARG A 418 96.55 34.67 -23.75
C ARG A 418 96.80 33.16 -23.73
N ASP A 419 98.01 32.70 -24.00
CA ASP A 419 98.35 31.28 -23.97
C ASP A 419 98.67 30.80 -22.54
N LEU A 420 99.39 31.61 -21.74
CA LEU A 420 99.59 31.34 -20.31
C LEU A 420 98.28 31.30 -19.52
N GLU A 421 97.31 32.16 -19.85
CA GLU A 421 95.96 32.14 -19.25
C GLU A 421 95.21 30.82 -19.53
N LYS A 422 95.37 30.25 -20.74
CA LYS A 422 94.79 28.94 -21.10
C LYS A 422 95.48 27.81 -20.34
N GLU A 423 96.81 27.82 -20.28
CA GLU A 423 97.57 26.81 -19.53
C GLU A 423 97.18 26.82 -18.04
N LEU A 424 97.07 28.00 -17.42
CA LEU A 424 96.59 28.13 -16.05
C LEU A 424 95.19 27.53 -15.89
N ALA A 425 94.25 27.82 -16.79
CA ALA A 425 92.90 27.24 -16.75
C ALA A 425 92.90 25.70 -16.87
N ILE A 426 93.79 25.13 -17.69
CA ILE A 426 93.96 23.67 -17.83
C ILE A 426 94.53 23.07 -16.54
N VAL A 427 95.54 23.70 -15.93
CA VAL A 427 96.15 23.25 -14.67
C VAL A 427 95.15 23.31 -13.51
N LEU A 428 94.34 24.37 -13.42
CA LEU A 428 93.27 24.48 -12.42
C LEU A 428 92.24 23.36 -12.54
N LYS A 429 91.86 23.00 -13.77
CA LYS A 429 90.94 21.88 -14.02
C LYS A 429 91.57 20.55 -13.60
N LEU A 430 92.82 20.29 -13.98
CA LEU A 430 93.56 19.07 -13.58
C LEU A 430 93.69 18.96 -12.06
N LEU A 431 93.91 20.07 -11.35
CA LEU A 431 93.95 20.11 -9.89
C LEU A 431 92.60 19.71 -9.29
N ALA A 432 91.49 20.27 -9.77
CA ALA A 432 90.15 19.93 -9.29
C ALA A 432 89.77 18.46 -9.58
N ASP A 433 90.09 17.96 -10.77
CA ASP A 433 89.87 16.55 -11.15
C ASP A 433 90.73 15.61 -10.27
N TYR A 434 91.98 16.00 -9.96
CA TYR A 434 92.86 15.26 -9.03
C TYR A 434 92.33 15.26 -7.60
N THR A 435 91.90 16.41 -7.05
CA THR A 435 91.34 16.50 -5.69
C THR A 435 90.13 15.57 -5.55
N LYS A 436 89.21 15.59 -6.51
CA LYS A 436 88.04 14.72 -6.53
C LYS A 436 88.40 13.23 -6.61
N ALA A 437 89.44 12.87 -7.36
CA ALA A 437 89.95 11.50 -7.42
C ALA A 437 90.62 11.06 -6.10
N ALA A 438 91.33 11.97 -5.44
CA ALA A 438 91.95 11.72 -4.14
C ALA A 438 90.88 11.52 -3.04
N GLU A 439 89.86 12.38 -2.97
CA GLU A 439 88.71 12.24 -2.06
C GLU A 439 87.98 10.90 -2.24
N ALA A 440 87.75 10.49 -3.49
CA ALA A 440 87.15 9.20 -3.81
C ALA A 440 88.00 8.02 -3.29
N LYS A 441 89.33 8.09 -3.44
CA LYS A 441 90.24 7.05 -2.93
C LYS A 441 90.36 7.03 -1.41
N LEU A 442 90.35 8.19 -0.74
CA LEU A 442 90.33 8.28 0.72
C LEU A 442 89.05 7.64 1.29
N THR A 443 87.91 7.92 0.66
CA THR A 443 86.61 7.31 0.99
C THR A 443 86.64 5.78 0.79
N GLU A 444 87.27 5.28 -0.28
CA GLU A 444 87.43 3.84 -0.55
C GLU A 444 88.25 3.12 0.53
N TYR A 445 89.28 3.77 1.08
CA TYR A 445 90.07 3.23 2.20
C TYR A 445 89.41 3.45 3.58
N GLY A 446 88.20 3.98 3.63
CA GLY A 446 87.44 4.17 4.87
C GLY A 446 87.94 5.32 5.74
N THR A 447 88.69 6.28 5.19
CA THR A 447 89.11 7.51 5.87
C THR A 447 88.18 8.66 5.44
N PRO A 448 87.28 9.15 6.32
CA PRO A 448 86.46 10.31 6.03
C PRO A 448 87.31 11.56 5.76
N VAL A 449 86.91 12.38 4.80
CA VAL A 449 87.64 13.61 4.44
C VAL A 449 87.73 14.59 5.63
N ASP A 450 86.76 14.54 6.54
CA ASP A 450 86.71 15.34 7.77
C ASP A 450 87.84 15.02 8.78
N GLU A 451 88.44 13.82 8.72
CA GLU A 451 89.52 13.41 9.63
C GLU A 451 90.90 13.96 9.24
N LEU A 452 91.05 14.53 8.04
CA LEU A 452 92.35 14.99 7.52
C LEU A 452 92.83 16.30 8.15
N GLY A 453 91.93 17.11 8.73
CA GLY A 453 92.29 18.37 9.39
C GLY A 453 92.76 19.51 8.48
N PHE A 454 92.76 19.34 7.15
CA PHE A 454 93.05 20.39 6.17
C PHE A 454 92.12 20.29 4.95
N SER A 455 91.80 21.43 4.34
CA SER A 455 90.96 21.50 3.12
C SER A 455 91.84 21.83 1.89
N PRO A 456 91.72 21.09 0.78
CA PRO A 456 92.41 21.44 -0.47
C PRO A 456 91.98 22.81 -1.00
N ASN A 457 92.92 23.73 -1.21
CA ASN A 457 92.59 25.04 -1.81
C ASN A 457 92.46 24.91 -3.34
N LEU A 458 91.22 24.91 -3.82
CA LEU A 458 90.89 24.86 -5.25
C LEU A 458 91.07 26.19 -6.00
N ASN A 459 91.44 27.28 -5.31
CA ASN A 459 91.69 28.62 -5.90
C ASN A 459 93.09 29.14 -5.52
N PRO A 460 94.15 28.83 -6.29
CA PRO A 460 95.53 29.26 -6.01
C PRO A 460 95.82 30.73 -6.34
N THR A 461 94.86 31.51 -6.83
CA THR A 461 95.03 32.95 -7.13
C THR A 461 95.13 33.84 -5.89
N HIS A 462 94.86 33.32 -4.69
CA HIS A 462 95.12 34.02 -3.43
C HIS A 462 96.46 33.61 -2.81
N LEU A 463 97.56 34.10 -3.40
CA LEU A 463 98.80 34.31 -2.65
C LEU A 463 98.53 35.33 -1.52
N PRO A 464 99.07 35.14 -0.30
CA PRO A 464 99.00 36.17 0.72
C PRO A 464 99.74 37.42 0.24
N LYS A 465 99.10 38.59 0.35
CA LYS A 465 99.70 39.86 -0.09
C LYS A 465 101.02 40.12 0.64
N ILE A 466 102.13 39.97 -0.05
CA ILE A 466 103.43 40.48 0.40
C ILE A 466 103.26 42.00 0.56
N LYS A 467 103.48 42.50 1.78
CA LYS A 467 103.49 43.95 2.04
C LYS A 467 104.71 44.57 1.38
N THR A 468 104.58 45.01 0.13
CA THR A 468 105.51 45.98 -0.46
C THR A 468 105.23 47.35 0.16
N SER A 469 106.23 47.92 0.79
CA SER A 469 106.17 49.23 1.42
C SER A 469 106.27 50.34 0.39
N GLY A 470 105.19 51.11 0.17
CA GLY A 470 105.27 52.36 -0.59
C GLY A 470 103.95 52.90 -1.11
N GLN A 471 103.40 53.91 -0.40
CA GLN A 471 102.45 54.93 -0.89
C GLN A 471 101.06 54.46 -1.39
N SER A 472 99.98 55.23 -1.31
CA SER A 472 99.60 56.31 -0.39
C SER A 472 98.07 56.51 -0.47
N HIS A 473 97.47 57.04 0.60
CA HIS A 473 96.01 57.19 0.82
C HIS A 473 95.14 57.64 -0.37
N SER A 474 93.95 57.05 -0.48
CA SER A 474 92.69 57.82 -0.48
C SER A 474 91.56 57.02 0.18
N ASN A 475 90.76 57.68 1.02
CA ASN A 475 89.61 57.10 1.72
C ASN A 475 88.31 57.50 1.02
N ALA A 476 87.37 56.56 0.84
CA ALA A 476 85.94 56.84 0.69
C ALA A 476 85.13 55.61 1.18
N PRO A 477 83.93 55.79 1.76
CA PRO A 477 83.36 54.82 2.69
C PRO A 477 82.42 53.78 2.06
N THR A 478 82.45 52.56 2.61
CA THR A 478 81.48 51.50 2.33
C THR A 478 80.24 51.66 3.23
N SER A 479 79.08 51.93 2.65
CA SER A 479 77.79 51.86 3.36
C SER A 479 77.26 50.43 3.36
N ALA A 480 77.13 49.84 4.54
CA ALA A 480 76.43 48.57 4.72
C ALA A 480 74.90 48.75 4.70
N ILE A 481 74.19 47.86 4.02
CA ILE A 481 72.75 47.64 4.17
C ILE A 481 72.56 46.15 4.48
N PRO A 482 71.86 45.77 5.56
CA PRO A 482 71.74 44.37 5.98
C PRO A 482 70.66 43.61 5.21
N ALA A 483 70.94 42.36 4.88
CA ALA A 483 69.95 41.41 4.36
C ALA A 483 69.43 40.51 5.49
N SER A 484 68.28 40.87 6.07
CA SER A 484 67.36 39.90 6.68
C SER A 484 66.45 39.37 5.58
N GLY A 485 66.12 38.09 5.44
CA GLY A 485 66.17 37.00 6.41
C GLY A 485 64.96 36.10 6.08
N HIS A 486 65.18 35.03 5.33
CA HIS A 486 64.11 34.06 4.97
C HIS A 486 64.23 32.82 5.86
N GLY A 487 63.35 32.73 6.86
CA GLY A 487 63.19 31.54 7.69
C GLY A 487 62.30 30.51 6.99
N GLY A 488 62.91 29.58 6.25
CA GLY A 488 62.21 28.38 5.74
C GLY A 488 62.16 27.29 6.82
N SER A 489 60.99 27.02 7.37
CA SER A 489 60.76 25.89 8.28
C SER A 489 60.58 24.58 7.50
N PRO A 490 61.28 23.49 7.82
CA PRO A 490 61.03 22.18 7.22
C PRO A 490 59.84 21.49 7.90
N PHE A 491 58.77 21.24 7.14
CA PHE A 491 57.65 20.41 7.62
C PHE A 491 58.04 18.93 7.59
N THR A 492 57.91 18.25 8.73
CA THR A 492 58.14 16.80 8.85
C THR A 492 56.93 16.02 8.34
N LEU A 493 57.14 15.13 7.36
CA LEU A 493 56.17 14.10 6.99
C LEU A 493 56.50 12.78 7.72
N SER A 494 55.62 12.37 8.63
CA SER A 494 55.59 11.00 9.16
C SER A 494 54.61 10.16 8.33
N PRO A 495 54.90 8.87 8.07
CA PRO A 495 53.97 7.98 7.40
C PRO A 495 52.90 7.46 8.37
N LEU A 496 51.66 7.40 7.91
CA LEU A 496 50.57 6.68 8.58
C LEU A 496 50.08 5.52 7.69
N LYS A 497 49.47 4.53 8.36
CA LYS A 497 48.85 3.34 7.77
C LYS A 497 47.53 3.65 7.07
#